data_AF-A0AAD0HBU4-F1
#
_entry.id   AF-A0AAD0HBU4-F1
#
_cell.length_a   1.000
_cell.length_b   1.000
_cell.length_c   1.000
_cell.angle_alpha   90.00
_cell.angle_beta   90.00
_cell.angle_gamma   90.00
#
_symmetry.space_group_name_H-M   'P 1'
#
loop_
_entity.id
_entity.type
_entity.pdbx_description
1 polymer ?
#
loop_
_entity_poly.entity_id
_entity_poly.type
_entity_poly.pdbx_seq_one_letter_code
_entity_poly.pdbx_strand_id
1 'polypeptide(L)'
;MKITEFGKDIGIIFDNGNTLCDYHEQECYEYNYADWCQLKKSALNYDFNEETFKIIPNYYGFKFGDKNRTFSMPCYYGDYITIFYRDKYNNVLSKIDIKGE
;
A
#
# COMPACT_ATOMS: atom_id res chain seq x y z
N MET A 1 14.55 2.96 -4.51
CA MET A 1 13.43 2.56 -5.37
C MET A 1 12.41 3.69 -5.41
N LYS A 2 11.84 3.96 -6.58
CA LYS A 2 10.93 5.10 -6.83
C LYS A 2 9.59 4.61 -7.36
N ILE A 3 8.53 5.34 -7.07
CA ILE A 3 7.20 5.07 -7.63
C ILE A 3 7.20 5.46 -9.10
N THR A 4 6.83 4.51 -9.97
CA THR A 4 6.70 4.74 -11.42
C THR A 4 5.24 4.82 -11.84
N GLU A 5 4.36 4.07 -11.19
CA GLU A 5 2.94 4.03 -11.49
C GLU A 5 2.12 3.86 -10.21
N PHE A 6 0.90 4.41 -10.20
CA PHE A 6 -0.08 4.15 -9.15
C PHE A 6 -1.50 4.34 -9.69
N GLY A 7 -2.46 3.64 -9.09
CA GLY A 7 -3.85 3.73 -9.53
C GLY A 7 -4.76 2.85 -8.71
N LYS A 8 -6.07 3.14 -8.79
CA LYS A 8 -7.11 2.45 -8.00
C LYS A 8 -7.06 0.93 -8.17
N ASP A 9 -6.85 0.45 -9.40
CA ASP A 9 -6.94 -0.99 -9.72
C ASP A 9 -5.57 -1.70 -9.69
N ILE A 10 -4.47 -0.97 -9.46
CA ILE A 10 -3.10 -1.50 -9.52
C ILE A 10 -2.29 -1.30 -8.23
N GLY A 11 -2.70 -0.36 -7.37
CA GLY A 11 -1.93 0.05 -6.20
C GLY A 11 -0.75 0.95 -6.54
N ILE A 12 0.46 0.58 -6.12
CA ILE A 12 1.72 1.29 -6.41
C ILE A 12 2.71 0.32 -7.05
N ILE A 13 3.37 0.76 -8.12
CA ILE A 13 4.47 0.03 -8.77
C ILE A 13 5.76 0.84 -8.59
N PHE A 14 6.83 0.16 -8.16
CA PHE A 14 8.16 0.74 -8.04
C PHE A 14 9.04 0.42 -9.26
N ASP A 15 10.08 1.22 -9.49
CA ASP A 15 11.05 1.07 -10.58
C ASP A 15 11.85 -0.26 -10.55
N ASN A 16 11.99 -0.88 -9.38
CA ASN A 16 12.58 -2.21 -9.22
C ASN A 16 11.60 -3.36 -9.54
N GLY A 17 10.34 -3.03 -9.84
CA GLY A 17 9.25 -3.97 -10.14
C GLY A 17 8.48 -4.46 -8.93
N ASN A 18 8.84 -4.04 -7.71
CA ASN A 18 8.07 -4.37 -6.52
C ASN A 18 6.73 -3.62 -6.54
N THR A 19 5.73 -4.15 -5.83
CA THR A 19 4.38 -3.57 -5.82
C THR A 19 3.78 -3.48 -4.43
N LEU A 20 2.97 -2.46 -4.19
CA LEU A 20 1.98 -2.43 -3.12
C LEU A 20 0.59 -2.58 -3.71
N CYS A 21 -0.22 -3.48 -3.18
CA CYS A 21 -1.63 -3.62 -3.57
C CYS A 21 -2.47 -4.04 -2.39
N ASP A 22 -3.76 -3.75 -2.47
CA ASP A 22 -4.75 -4.19 -1.52
C ASP A 22 -5.53 -5.40 -2.04
N TYR A 23 -6.09 -6.16 -1.11
CA TYR A 23 -6.99 -7.26 -1.38
C TYR A 23 -8.09 -7.25 -0.32
N HIS A 24 -9.32 -7.42 -0.79
CA HIS A 24 -10.42 -7.88 0.04
C HIS A 24 -11.23 -8.89 -0.76
N GLU A 25 -11.80 -9.85 -0.06
CA GLU A 25 -12.84 -10.69 -0.63
C GLU A 25 -14.13 -9.85 -0.67
N GLN A 26 -14.61 -9.55 -1.87
CA GLN A 26 -15.79 -8.71 -2.06
C GLN A 26 -17.06 -9.47 -1.68
N GLU A 27 -17.71 -9.07 -0.59
CA GLU A 27 -19.12 -9.38 -0.38
C GLU A 27 -20.02 -8.32 -1.03
N CYS A 28 -21.30 -8.68 -1.26
CA CYS A 28 -22.26 -7.74 -1.83
C CYS A 28 -22.37 -6.49 -0.94
N TYR A 29 -22.25 -5.31 -1.55
CA TYR A 29 -22.35 -3.99 -0.91
C TYR A 29 -21.14 -3.55 -0.07
N GLU A 30 -20.02 -4.25 -0.14
CA GLU A 30 -18.78 -3.80 0.49
C GLU A 30 -17.93 -2.93 -0.45
N TYR A 31 -17.32 -1.90 0.13
CA TYR A 31 -16.37 -1.02 -0.55
C TYR A 31 -15.09 -0.92 0.28
N ASN A 32 -14.38 -2.05 0.42
CA ASN A 32 -13.12 -2.11 1.17
C ASN A 32 -11.95 -1.90 0.22
N TYR A 33 -11.25 -0.77 0.30
CA TYR A 33 -10.11 -0.51 -0.58
C TYR A 33 -9.11 0.47 0.05
N ALA A 34 -7.86 0.39 -0.38
CA ALA A 34 -6.89 1.45 -0.14
C ALA A 34 -7.12 2.58 -1.16
N ASP A 35 -7.27 3.82 -0.70
CA ASP A 35 -7.52 4.95 -1.60
C ASP A 35 -6.20 5.48 -2.19
N TRP A 36 -5.68 4.74 -3.17
CA TRP A 36 -4.44 5.03 -3.88
C TRP A 36 -4.42 6.42 -4.53
N CYS A 37 -5.59 7.02 -4.82
CA CYS A 37 -5.70 8.37 -5.34
C CYS A 37 -5.27 9.44 -4.33
N GLN A 38 -5.23 9.12 -3.04
CA GLN A 38 -4.75 10.01 -1.96
C GLN A 38 -3.23 9.99 -1.81
N LEU A 39 -2.52 9.27 -2.69
CA LEU A 39 -1.07 9.25 -2.69
C LEU A 39 -0.50 10.67 -2.76
N LYS A 40 0.25 11.06 -1.73
CA LYS A 40 0.87 12.39 -1.68
C LYS A 40 1.86 12.53 -2.83
N LYS A 41 1.78 13.61 -3.60
CA LYS A 41 2.74 13.95 -4.67
C LYS A 41 4.21 13.91 -4.23
N SER A 42 4.49 14.19 -2.94
CA SER A 42 5.84 14.09 -2.41
C SER A 42 6.39 12.67 -2.29
N ALA A 43 5.54 11.64 -2.30
CA ALA A 43 5.95 10.24 -2.38
C ALA A 43 6.46 9.87 -3.79
N LEU A 44 5.89 10.48 -4.84
CA LEU A 44 6.31 10.26 -6.23
C LEU A 44 7.73 10.75 -6.51
N ASN A 45 8.18 11.77 -5.76
CA ASN A 45 9.51 12.35 -5.89
C ASN A 45 10.51 11.80 -4.86
N TYR A 46 10.13 10.77 -4.11
CA TYR A 46 10.96 10.22 -3.04
C TYR A 46 11.62 8.91 -3.49
N ASP A 47 12.92 8.79 -3.19
CA ASP A 47 13.70 7.58 -3.44
C ASP A 47 13.76 6.75 -2.15
N PHE A 48 12.94 5.70 -2.10
CA PHE A 48 12.81 4.82 -0.96
C PHE A 48 14.02 3.90 -0.83
N ASN A 49 14.55 3.77 0.38
CA ASN A 49 15.55 2.75 0.66
C ASN A 49 14.88 1.36 0.76
N GLU A 50 15.18 0.48 -0.21
CA GLU A 50 14.57 -0.85 -0.31
C GLU A 50 14.85 -1.74 0.90
N GLU A 51 16.08 -1.74 1.42
CA GLU A 51 16.49 -2.58 2.56
C GLU A 51 15.72 -2.27 3.84
N THR A 52 15.25 -1.03 3.98
CA THR A 52 14.53 -0.56 5.17
C THR A 52 13.06 -0.26 4.90
N PHE A 53 12.57 -0.62 3.71
CA PHE A 53 11.19 -0.40 3.32
C PHE A 53 10.25 -1.27 4.13
N LYS A 54 9.12 -0.71 4.55
CA LYS A 54 8.11 -1.39 5.36
C LYS A 54 6.72 -0.81 5.15
N ILE A 55 5.74 -1.65 5.43
CA ILE A 55 4.33 -1.30 5.60
C ILE A 55 3.94 -1.49 7.07
N ILE A 56 3.13 -0.58 7.61
CA ILE A 56 2.72 -0.57 9.03
C ILE A 56 1.24 -0.22 9.10
N PRO A 57 0.40 -0.97 9.84
CA PRO A 57 -1.00 -0.62 10.03
C PRO A 57 -1.17 0.72 10.78
N ASN A 58 -2.28 1.40 10.51
CA ASN A 58 -2.69 2.68 11.09
C ASN A 58 -4.20 2.63 11.34
N TYR A 59 -4.70 3.44 12.29
CA TYR A 59 -6.10 3.50 12.70
C TYR A 59 -7.10 3.75 11.54
N TYR A 60 -6.68 4.38 10.44
CA TYR A 60 -7.52 4.63 9.25
C TYR A 60 -6.89 4.10 7.95
N GLY A 61 -6.03 3.09 8.02
CA GLY A 61 -5.35 2.53 6.85
C GLY A 61 -3.95 2.02 7.15
N PHE A 62 -2.95 2.46 6.40
CA PHE A 62 -1.57 2.08 6.65
C PHE A 62 -0.56 3.20 6.37
N LYS A 63 0.67 2.98 6.82
CA LYS A 63 1.82 3.77 6.43
C LYS A 63 2.78 2.88 5.64
N PHE A 64 3.43 3.46 4.65
CA PHE A 64 4.52 2.83 3.92
C PHE A 64 5.70 3.79 3.80
N GLY A 65 6.89 3.22 3.61
CA GLY A 65 8.11 4.00 3.41
C GLY A 65 9.29 3.32 4.08
N ASP A 66 10.32 4.10 4.36
CA ASP A 66 11.59 3.60 4.90
C ASP A 66 11.93 4.24 6.26
N LYS A 67 13.15 4.01 6.75
CA LYS A 67 13.60 4.57 8.03
C LYS A 67 13.63 6.11 8.08
N ASN A 68 13.74 6.78 6.93
CA ASN A 68 13.88 8.23 6.85
C ASN A 68 12.53 8.92 6.67
N ARG A 69 11.62 8.30 5.91
CA ARG A 69 10.32 8.91 5.60
C ARG A 69 9.23 7.87 5.40
N THR A 70 8.06 8.19 5.95
CA THR A 70 6.83 7.41 5.76
C THR A 70 5.71 8.29 5.20
N PHE A 71 4.79 7.63 4.50
CA PHE A 71 3.59 8.22 3.93
C PHE A 71 2.38 7.42 4.40
N SER A 72 1.30 8.12 4.77
CA SER A 72 0.04 7.48 5.12
C SER A 72 -0.80 7.28 3.87
N MET A 73 -1.45 6.12 3.80
CA MET A 73 -2.48 5.80 2.83
C MET A 73 -3.77 5.50 3.60
N PRO A 74 -4.86 6.25 3.35
CA PRO A 74 -6.14 5.93 3.94
C PRO A 74 -6.70 4.66 3.30
N CYS A 75 -7.42 3.88 4.10
CA CYS A 75 -8.25 2.80 3.63
C CYS A 75 -9.69 3.10 4.00
N TYR A 76 -10.60 2.78 3.10
CA TYR A 76 -12.03 2.75 3.37
C TYR A 76 -12.39 1.28 3.57
N TYR A 77 -12.99 0.94 4.69
CA TYR A 77 -13.36 -0.43 5.02
C TYR A 77 -14.63 -0.46 5.89
N GLY A 78 -15.47 -1.47 5.66
CA GLY A 78 -16.55 -1.89 6.56
C GLY A 78 -16.09 -2.99 7.52
N ASP A 79 -15.20 -3.90 7.08
CA ASP A 79 -14.71 -5.03 7.88
C ASP A 79 -13.18 -5.18 7.84
N TYR A 80 -12.63 -5.57 6.70
CA TYR A 80 -11.23 -6.00 6.62
C TYR A 80 -10.59 -5.76 5.25
N ILE A 81 -9.33 -5.35 5.25
CA ILE A 81 -8.51 -5.24 4.04
C ILE A 81 -7.07 -5.68 4.32
N THR A 82 -6.50 -6.50 3.43
CA THR A 82 -5.09 -6.87 3.49
C THR A 82 -4.30 -6.03 2.49
N ILE A 83 -3.18 -5.47 2.95
CA ILE A 83 -2.19 -4.80 2.11
C ILE A 83 -0.99 -5.72 1.92
N PHE A 84 -0.62 -5.93 0.66
CA PHE A 84 0.53 -6.72 0.27
C PHE A 84 1.66 -5.83 -0.24
N TYR A 85 2.88 -6.13 0.19
CA TYR A 85 4.11 -5.70 -0.49
C TYR A 85 4.74 -6.93 -1.14
N ARG A 86 4.94 -6.89 -2.45
CA ARG A 86 5.42 -8.02 -3.25
C ARG A 86 6.63 -7.64 -4.07
N ASP A 87 7.48 -8.63 -4.34
CA ASP A 87 8.56 -8.47 -5.30
C ASP A 87 8.05 -8.54 -6.74
N LYS A 88 8.92 -8.25 -7.71
CA LYS A 88 8.63 -8.35 -9.15
C LYS A 88 8.25 -9.75 -9.65
N TYR A 89 8.44 -10.79 -8.83
CA TYR A 89 8.04 -12.17 -9.12
C TYR A 89 6.75 -12.56 -8.39
N ASN A 90 6.05 -11.57 -7.81
CA ASN A 90 4.80 -11.72 -7.05
C ASN A 90 4.96 -12.51 -5.74
N ASN A 91 6.18 -12.67 -5.21
CA ASN A 91 6.38 -13.21 -3.86
C ASN A 91 6.02 -12.15 -2.82
N VAL A 92 5.29 -12.56 -1.77
CA VAL A 92 4.95 -11.66 -0.67
C VAL A 92 6.17 -11.40 0.20
N LEU A 93 6.65 -10.15 0.19
CA LEU A 93 7.73 -9.67 1.05
C LEU A 93 7.20 -9.23 2.43
N SER A 94 6.02 -8.62 2.45
CA SER A 94 5.33 -8.23 3.67
C SER A 94 3.83 -8.19 3.44
N LYS A 95 3.04 -8.42 4.49
CA LYS A 95 1.60 -8.19 4.48
C LYS A 95 1.15 -7.63 5.81
N ILE A 96 0.15 -6.76 5.77
CA ILE A 96 -0.54 -6.27 6.95
C ILE A 96 -2.04 -6.34 6.73
N ASP A 97 -2.72 -6.50 7.84
CA ASP A 97 -4.15 -6.73 7.88
C ASP A 97 -4.77 -5.56 8.66
N ILE A 98 -5.69 -4.85 8.02
CA ILE A 98 -6.32 -3.65 8.57
C ILE A 98 -7.78 -4.00 8.82
N LYS A 99 -8.23 -3.80 10.05
CA LYS A 99 -9.60 -4.09 10.51
C LYS A 99 -10.35 -2.79 10.79
N GLY A 100 -11.63 -2.77 10.43
CA GLY A 100 -12.59 -1.85 11.01
C GLY A 100 -12.84 -2.16 12.47
N GLU A 101 -13.08 -1.11 13.25
CA GLU A 101 -13.62 -1.23 14.61
C GLU A 101 -15.10 -1.56 14.59
#